data_AF-A0A1R3FC81-F1
#
_entry.id   AF-A0A1R3FC81-F1
#
_cell.length_a   1.000
_cell.length_b   1.000
_cell.length_c   1.000
_cell.angle_alpha   90.00
_cell.angle_beta   90.00
_cell.angle_gamma   90.00
#
_symmetry.space_group_name_H-M   'P 1'
#
loop_
_entity.id
_entity.type
_entity.pdbx_description
1 polymer ?
#
loop_
_entity_poly.entity_id
_entity_poly.type
_entity_poly.pdbx_seq_one_letter_code
_entity_poly.pdbx_strand_id
1 'polypeptide(L)'
;MDIVVKNNWAIIHRESKTFRNKDELIFPYNSRSVSAGLQQVRNELGIEDFRYHGLRREGASRLFEKGYSIEEVAQVTGHRNLNILWQVYTQLFPHKLHSKGLK
;
A
#
# COMPACT_ATOMS: atom_id res chain seq x y z
N MET A 1 -18.02 -3.74 4.18
CA MET A 1 -17.46 -3.04 3.01
C MET A 1 -16.57 -4.02 2.27
N ASP A 2 -17.20 -4.80 1.40
CA ASP A 2 -16.49 -5.55 0.38
C ASP A 2 -15.86 -4.52 -0.55
N ILE A 3 -14.53 -4.46 -0.54
CA ILE A 3 -13.81 -3.75 -1.59
C ILE A 3 -14.22 -4.50 -2.85
N VAL A 4 -15.08 -3.87 -3.64
CA VAL A 4 -15.41 -4.30 -4.99
C VAL A 4 -14.09 -4.17 -5.76
N VAL A 5 -13.25 -5.19 -5.67
CA VAL A 5 -12.35 -5.58 -6.75
C VAL A 5 -13.32 -5.88 -7.88
N LYS A 6 -13.71 -4.84 -8.63
CA LYS A 6 -14.41 -5.00 -9.89
C LYS A 6 -13.62 -6.07 -10.62
N ASN A 7 -14.28 -7.18 -10.92
CA ASN A 7 -13.76 -8.35 -11.63
C ASN A 7 -13.10 -7.90 -12.95
N ASN A 8 -11.90 -7.36 -12.87
CA ASN A 8 -11.17 -6.87 -14.03
C ASN A 8 -10.18 -7.97 -14.41
N TRP A 9 -10.74 -9.13 -14.77
CA TRP A 9 -9.99 -10.32 -15.17
C TRP A 9 -8.99 -10.00 -16.28
N ALA A 10 -9.26 -8.98 -17.12
CA ALA A 10 -8.39 -8.52 -18.18
C ALA A 10 -6.98 -8.04 -17.72
N ILE A 11 -6.85 -7.46 -16.53
CA ILE A 11 -5.53 -7.00 -16.03
C ILE A 11 -4.70 -8.20 -15.55
N ILE A 12 -5.34 -9.17 -14.90
CA ILE A 12 -4.69 -10.39 -14.38
C ILE A 12 -4.17 -11.28 -15.54
N HIS A 13 -4.85 -11.26 -16.69
CA HIS A 13 -4.52 -12.11 -17.83
C HIS A 13 -3.44 -11.53 -18.77
N ARG A 14 -3.09 -10.24 -18.66
CA ARG A 14 -2.15 -9.61 -19.61
C ARG A 14 -0.68 -9.97 -19.36
N GLU A 15 -0.32 -10.35 -18.14
CA GLU A 15 1.07 -10.70 -17.78
C GLU A 15 1.31 -12.19 -17.49
N SER A 16 0.28 -13.03 -17.55
CA SER A 16 0.34 -14.41 -17.10
C SER A 16 0.43 -15.41 -18.25
N LYS A 17 1.65 -15.65 -18.76
CA LYS A 17 1.93 -16.91 -19.49
C LYS A 17 1.79 -18.17 -18.59
N THR A 18 1.57 -17.97 -17.29
CA THR A 18 1.59 -19.00 -16.24
C THR A 18 0.21 -19.43 -15.75
N PHE A 19 -0.87 -18.66 -15.95
CA PHE A 19 -2.19 -19.02 -15.43
C PHE A 19 -2.89 -20.04 -16.34
N ARG A 20 -2.52 -21.32 -16.22
CA ARG A 20 -3.26 -22.43 -16.85
C ARG A 20 -4.30 -23.05 -15.92
N ASN A 21 -4.25 -22.79 -14.62
CA ASN A 21 -5.18 -23.36 -13.65
C ASN A 21 -5.87 -22.29 -12.79
N LYS A 22 -7.19 -22.47 -12.59
CA LYS A 22 -8.04 -21.56 -11.82
C LYS A 22 -7.71 -21.54 -10.32
N ASP A 23 -7.04 -22.58 -9.84
CA ASP A 23 -6.63 -22.77 -8.45
C ASP A 23 -5.22 -22.23 -8.14
N GLU A 24 -4.56 -21.61 -9.12
CA GLU A 24 -3.21 -21.08 -8.96
C GLU A 24 -3.23 -19.66 -8.35
N LEU A 25 -2.35 -19.40 -7.39
CA LEU A 25 -2.23 -18.08 -6.76
C LEU A 25 -1.55 -17.09 -7.71
N ILE A 26 -1.99 -15.82 -7.71
CA ILE A 26 -1.35 -14.75 -8.52
C ILE A 26 0.13 -14.62 -8.16
N PHE A 27 0.44 -14.75 -6.87
CA PHE A 27 1.80 -14.83 -6.35
C PHE A 27 1.97 -16.16 -5.63
N PRO A 28 2.61 -17.17 -6.26
CA PRO A 28 2.77 -18.51 -5.70
C PRO A 28 3.93 -18.57 -4.69
N TYR A 29 3.99 -17.62 -3.76
CA TYR A 29 5.07 -17.50 -2.78
C TYR A 29 4.56 -17.56 -1.35
N ASN A 30 5.36 -18.14 -0.45
CA ASN A 30 5.09 -18.11 0.98
C ASN A 30 5.33 -16.70 1.54
N SER A 31 4.37 -16.16 2.30
CA SER A 31 4.44 -14.81 2.87
C SER A 31 5.67 -14.57 3.78
N ARG A 32 6.12 -15.62 4.49
CA ARG A 32 7.34 -15.56 5.31
C ARG A 32 8.59 -15.41 4.44
N SER A 33 8.66 -16.13 3.33
CA SER A 33 9.78 -16.05 2.38
C SER A 33 9.87 -14.67 1.75
N VAL A 34 8.74 -14.05 1.40
CA VAL A 34 8.72 -12.67 0.87
C VAL A 34 9.28 -11.68 1.91
N SER A 35 8.84 -11.79 3.16
CA SER A 35 9.31 -10.92 4.24
C SER A 35 10.80 -11.11 4.53
N ALA A 36 11.31 -12.34 4.45
CA ALA A 36 12.71 -12.67 4.65
C ALA A 36 13.59 -12.17 3.50
N GLY A 37 13.16 -12.39 2.24
CA GLY A 37 13.86 -11.89 1.07
C GLY A 37 13.98 -10.36 1.07
N LEU A 38 12.93 -9.65 1.47
CA LEU A 38 13.00 -8.19 1.61
C LEU A 38 14.01 -7.77 2.68
N GLN A 39 14.05 -8.46 3.82
CA GLN A 39 15.02 -8.17 4.89
C GLN A 39 16.46 -8.42 4.44
N GLN A 40 16.70 -9.49 3.67
CA GLN A 40 18.02 -9.79 3.12
C GLN A 40 18.51 -8.66 2.20
N VAL A 41 17.71 -8.28 1.20
CA VAL A 41 18.07 -7.21 0.25
C VAL A 41 18.25 -5.87 0.98
N ARG A 42 17.37 -5.57 1.95
CA ARG A 42 17.48 -4.38 2.79
C ARG A 42 18.84 -4.34 3.51
N ASN A 43 19.27 -5.46 4.10
CA ASN A 43 20.53 -5.55 4.85
C ASN A 43 21.74 -5.43 3.91
N GLU A 44 21.69 -6.06 2.73
CA GLU A 44 22.72 -5.96 1.70
C GLU A 44 22.91 -4.51 1.22
N LEU A 45 21.84 -3.73 1.16
CA LEU A 45 21.87 -2.30 0.78
C LEU A 45 22.14 -1.35 1.95
N GLY A 46 22.31 -1.86 3.18
CA GLY A 46 22.55 -1.03 4.37
C GLY A 46 21.37 -0.11 4.74
N ILE A 47 20.15 -0.45 4.34
CA ILE A 47 18.97 0.39 4.63
C ILE A 47 18.51 0.12 6.06
N GLU A 48 18.43 1.16 6.88
CA GLU A 48 17.92 1.07 8.25
C GLU A 48 16.41 1.33 8.33
N ASP A 49 15.78 0.84 9.41
CA ASP A 49 14.36 1.02 9.76
C ASP A 49 13.28 0.70 8.69
N PHE A 50 13.63 -0.02 7.62
CA PHE A 50 12.67 -0.41 6.59
C PHE A 50 12.03 -1.78 6.88
N ARG A 51 10.70 -1.86 6.87
CA ARG A 51 9.94 -3.11 7.13
C ARG A 51 8.98 -3.39 5.98
N TYR A 52 8.63 -4.66 5.78
CA TYR A 52 7.70 -5.06 4.71
C TYR A 52 6.35 -4.32 4.76
N HIS A 53 5.79 -4.10 5.96
CA HIS A 53 4.56 -3.34 6.11
C HIS A 53 4.70 -1.84 5.76
N GLY A 54 5.94 -1.32 5.74
CA GLY A 54 6.27 0.03 5.29
C GLY A 54 5.90 0.25 3.82
N LEU A 55 5.89 -0.80 2.99
CA LEU A 55 5.43 -0.71 1.60
C LEU A 55 3.95 -0.26 1.49
N ARG A 56 3.09 -0.72 2.40
CA ARG A 56 1.68 -0.29 2.43
C ARG A 56 1.55 1.17 2.86
N ARG A 57 2.38 1.59 3.82
CA ARG A 57 2.45 2.99 4.27
C ARG A 57 2.92 3.89 3.14
N GLU A 58 3.97 3.50 2.43
CA GLU A 58 4.48 4.22 1.27
C GLU A 58 3.45 4.31 0.14
N GLY A 59 2.70 3.24 -0.11
CA GLY A 59 1.55 3.27 -1.02
C GLY A 59 0.50 4.30 -0.61
N ALA A 60 0.16 4.39 0.68
CA ALA A 60 -0.74 5.43 1.19
C ALA A 60 -0.16 6.83 1.01
N SER A 61 1.14 7.02 1.30
CA SER A 61 1.84 8.30 1.10
C SER A 61 1.75 8.78 -0.35
N ARG A 62 2.02 7.91 -1.32
CA ARG A 62 1.92 8.23 -2.75
C ARG A 62 0.52 8.62 -3.19
N LEU A 63 -0.52 8.03 -2.59
CA LEU A 63 -1.89 8.43 -2.88
C LEU A 63 -2.18 9.82 -2.29
N PHE A 64 -1.71 10.11 -1.08
CA PHE A 64 -1.84 11.44 -0.51
C PHE A 64 -1.11 12.52 -1.32
N GLU A 65 0.10 12.23 -1.80
CA GLU A 65 0.86 13.13 -2.68
C GLU A 65 0.14 13.39 -4.01
N LYS A 66 -0.59 12.39 -4.52
CA LYS A 66 -1.45 12.53 -5.70
C LYS A 66 -2.75 13.29 -5.45
N GLY A 67 -3.01 13.72 -4.21
CA GLY A 67 -4.16 14.54 -3.85
C GLY A 67 -5.43 13.78 -3.50
N TYR A 68 -5.37 12.45 -3.32
CA TYR A 68 -6.51 11.66 -2.87
C TYR A 68 -6.92 12.04 -1.43
N SER A 69 -8.21 11.97 -1.14
CA SER A 69 -8.76 12.20 0.20
C SER A 69 -8.44 11.04 1.15
N ILE A 70 -8.52 11.28 2.46
CA ILE A 70 -8.27 10.23 3.48
C ILE A 70 -9.22 9.04 3.30
N GLU A 71 -10.47 9.30 2.93
CA GLU A 71 -11.49 8.29 2.69
C GLU A 71 -11.17 7.44 1.45
N GLU A 72 -10.73 8.07 0.35
CA GLU A 72 -10.31 7.36 -0.86
C GLU A 72 -9.07 6.50 -0.60
N VAL A 73 -8.09 7.06 0.11
CA VAL A 73 -6.89 6.30 0.51
C VAL A 73 -7.29 5.14 1.41
N ALA A 74 -8.24 5.30 2.35
CA ALA A 74 -8.72 4.23 3.21
C ALA A 74 -9.36 3.07 2.44
N GLN A 75 -10.13 3.37 1.41
CA GLN A 75 -10.75 2.36 0.55
C GLN A 75 -9.70 1.57 -0.24
N VAL A 76 -8.76 2.25 -0.89
CA VAL A 76 -7.71 1.61 -1.71
C VAL A 76 -6.75 0.80 -0.83
N THR A 77 -6.35 1.38 0.29
CA THR A 77 -5.39 0.75 1.21
C THR A 77 -6.07 -0.13 2.25
N GLY A 78 -7.38 -0.36 2.19
CA GLY A 78 -8.14 -1.25 3.08
C GLY A 78 -8.03 -0.93 4.59
N HIS A 79 -7.85 0.34 4.97
CA HIS A 79 -7.80 0.73 6.38
C HIS A 79 -9.22 0.93 6.93
N ARG A 80 -9.57 0.18 7.97
CA ARG A 80 -10.83 0.36 8.71
C ARG A 80 -10.75 1.50 9.74
N ASN A 81 -9.55 1.76 10.24
CA ASN A 81 -9.28 2.82 11.21
C ASN A 81 -8.54 3.97 10.52
N LEU A 82 -9.21 5.11 10.39
CA LEU A 82 -8.68 6.29 9.74
C LEU A 82 -7.55 6.96 10.55
N ASN A 83 -7.42 6.70 11.85
CA ASN A 83 -6.38 7.32 12.68
C ASN A 83 -4.97 6.97 12.19
N ILE A 84 -4.78 5.76 11.66
CA ILE A 84 -3.49 5.33 11.08
C ILE A 84 -3.17 6.18 9.84
N LEU A 85 -4.17 6.45 9.00
CA LEU A 85 -3.99 7.28 7.80
C LEU A 85 -3.81 8.76 8.14
N TRP A 86 -4.49 9.25 9.18
CA TRP A 86 -4.28 10.58 9.72
C TRP A 86 -2.82 10.80 10.14
N GLN A 87 -2.20 9.83 10.82
CA GLN A 87 -0.78 9.93 11.19
C GLN A 87 0.14 10.05 9.97
N VAL A 88 -0.15 9.33 8.88
CA VAL A 88 0.61 9.44 7.63
C VAL A 88 0.38 10.80 6.97
N TYR A 89 -0.88 11.24 6.89
CA TYR A 89 -1.27 12.50 6.27
C TYR A 89 -0.64 13.72 6.97
N THR A 90 -0.65 13.76 8.30
CA THR A 90 -0.09 14.88 9.08
C THR A 90 1.43 14.97 8.96
N GLN A 91 2.12 13.83 8.84
CA GLN A 91 3.56 13.80 8.60
C GLN A 91 3.94 14.32 7.21
N LEU A 92 3.11 14.08 6.19
CA LEU A 92 3.34 14.58 4.84
C LEU A 92 3.01 16.07 4.69
N PHE A 93 2.00 16.55 5.42
CA PHE A 93 1.52 17.94 5.29
C PHE A 93 1.41 18.68 6.63
N PRO A 94 2.53 18.85 7.37
CA PRO A 94 2.49 19.53 8.68
C PRO A 94 2.00 20.99 8.56
N HIS A 95 2.35 21.68 7.47
CA HIS A 95 1.97 23.08 7.24
C HIS A 95 0.47 23.27 6.94
N LYS A 96 -0.22 22.25 6.41
CA LYS A 96 -1.67 22.33 6.12
C LYS A 96 -2.54 22.35 7.38
N LEU A 97 -1.98 21.98 8.53
CA LEU A 97 -2.66 22.08 9.83
C LEU A 97 -2.74 23.54 10.30
N HIS A 98 -1.70 24.34 10.04
CA HIS A 98 -1.59 25.72 10.53
C HIS A 98 -2.41 26.73 9.71
N SER A 99 -2.66 26.46 8.42
CA SER A 99 -3.40 27.37 7.54
C SER A 99 -4.91 27.45 7.82
N LYS A 100 -5.46 26.56 8.66
CA LYS A 100 -6.91 26.53 8.98
C LYS A 100 -7.30 27.39 10.18
N GLY A 101 -6.33 27.96 10.90
CA GLY A 101 -6.53 28.79 12.11
C GLY A 101 -6.47 30.31 11.89
N LEU A 102 -6.31 30.77 10.64
CA LEU A 102 -6.34 32.20 10.29
C LEU A 102 -7.66 32.50 9.55
N LYS A 103 -8.74 32.61 10.30
CA LYS A 103 -9.96 33.30 9.89
C LYS A 103 -10.47 34.13 11.05
#